data_AF-A0A2C9KV09-F1
#
_entry.id   AF-A0A2C9KV09-F1
#
_cell.length_a   1.000
_cell.length_b   1.000
_cell.length_c   1.000
_cell.angle_alpha   90.00
_cell.angle_beta   90.00
_cell.angle_gamma   90.00
#
_symmetry.space_group_name_H-M   'P 1'
#
loop_
_entity.id
_entity.type
_entity.pdbx_description
1 polymer ?
#
loop_
_entity_poly.entity_id
_entity_poly.type
_entity_poly.pdbx_seq_one_letter_code
_entity_poly.pdbx_strand_id
1 'polypeptide(L)'
;MAYFCTCVAILIGLFAGVTPAFLKPTNDQSPGTNSTEYYLEKTFDGLDKVLQFFLREYRDVNLDAVIGTRIVEASLNMLLLQLNTSNLLAQLPHSFVHNIIRLRNMAREFSEDATPYIKRNDPEYYRRIGETIARGLFDLNYDSRDVVTTQNKLWKKSFNEIMSEADSDSCLGEIFGARSV
;
A
#
# COMPACT_ATOMS: atom_id res chain seq x y z
N MET A 1 -16.39 5.73 2.92
CA MET A 1 -15.27 4.92 3.46
C MET A 1 -14.47 4.19 2.37
N ALA A 2 -14.66 4.48 1.07
CA ALA A 2 -14.04 3.72 -0.03
C ALA A 2 -12.74 4.27 -0.66
N TYR A 3 -12.15 5.35 -0.14
CA TYR A 3 -10.87 5.89 -0.66
C TYR A 3 -9.66 5.01 -0.35
N PHE A 4 -9.86 4.00 0.50
CA PHE A 4 -8.78 3.35 1.21
C PHE A 4 -8.28 2.07 0.49
N CYS A 5 -9.19 1.30 -0.13
CA CYS A 5 -8.78 0.10 -0.85
C CYS A 5 -8.17 0.38 -2.23
N THR A 6 -8.52 1.51 -2.86
CA THR A 6 -7.82 1.94 -4.09
C THR A 6 -6.34 2.21 -3.80
N CYS A 7 -5.98 2.73 -2.61
CA CYS A 7 -4.58 2.87 -2.22
C CYS A 7 -3.87 1.53 -1.99
N VAL A 8 -4.57 0.53 -1.43
CA VAL A 8 -4.00 -0.82 -1.19
C VAL A 8 -3.83 -1.60 -2.49
N ALA A 9 -4.81 -1.59 -3.40
CA ALA A 9 -4.70 -2.23 -4.71
C ALA A 9 -3.64 -1.54 -5.59
N ILE A 10 -3.48 -0.22 -5.47
CA ILE A 10 -2.41 0.53 -6.14
C ILE A 10 -1.04 0.21 -5.52
N LEU A 11 -0.92 0.07 -4.20
CA LEU A 11 0.31 -0.38 -3.53
C LEU A 11 0.73 -1.78 -3.98
N ILE A 12 -0.20 -2.74 -4.01
CA ILE A 12 0.06 -4.12 -4.48
C ILE A 12 0.38 -4.12 -5.98
N GLY A 13 -0.29 -3.27 -6.77
CA GLY A 13 -0.08 -3.13 -8.21
C GLY A 13 1.16 -2.33 -8.64
N LEU A 14 1.83 -1.60 -7.75
CA LEU A 14 3.00 -0.77 -8.10
C LEU A 14 4.36 -1.38 -7.77
N PHE A 15 4.41 -2.39 -6.89
CA PHE A 15 5.64 -3.16 -6.68
C PHE A 15 5.91 -4.19 -7.79
N ALA A 16 5.04 -4.19 -8.79
CA ALA A 16 5.06 -4.95 -10.03
C ALA A 16 6.06 -4.44 -11.10
N GLY A 17 7.06 -3.65 -10.71
CA GLY A 17 7.94 -2.96 -11.65
C GLY A 17 9.42 -2.89 -11.29
N VAL A 18 9.87 -3.47 -10.17
CA VAL A 18 11.29 -3.48 -9.81
C VAL A 18 11.97 -4.73 -10.39
N THR A 19 11.95 -4.86 -11.72
CA THR A 19 12.83 -5.79 -12.43
C THR A 19 14.22 -5.17 -12.59
N PRO A 20 15.29 -5.96 -12.83
CA PRO A 20 16.61 -5.42 -13.20
C PRO A 20 16.61 -4.54 -14.47
N ALA A 21 15.48 -4.43 -15.19
CA ALA A 21 15.30 -3.43 -16.24
C ALA A 21 15.30 -1.98 -15.72
N PHE A 22 15.01 -1.76 -14.43
CA PHE A 22 15.12 -0.45 -13.76
C PHE A 22 16.58 0.09 -13.75
N LEU A 23 17.57 -0.78 -13.94
CA LEU A 23 19.00 -0.46 -13.90
C LEU A 23 19.66 -0.41 -15.29
N LYS A 24 18.91 -0.66 -16.36
CA LYS A 24 19.46 -0.66 -17.71
C LYS A 24 19.07 0.64 -18.42
N PRO A 25 20.01 1.56 -18.70
CA PRO A 25 19.72 2.71 -19.54
C PRO A 25 19.39 2.19 -20.95
N THR A 26 18.11 2.22 -21.31
CA THR A 26 17.67 1.99 -22.68
C THR A 26 18.04 3.23 -23.49
N ASN A 27 18.96 3.06 -24.42
CA ASN A 27 19.55 4.11 -25.25
C ASN A 27 18.61 4.59 -26.37
N ASP A 28 17.29 4.51 -26.16
CA ASP A 28 16.28 4.88 -27.15
C ASP A 28 15.41 5.99 -26.56
N GLN A 29 15.68 7.22 -27.01
CA GLN A 29 15.03 8.42 -26.53
C GLN A 29 13.65 8.61 -27.18
N SER A 30 12.62 8.58 -26.35
CA SER A 30 11.52 9.55 -26.41
C SER A 30 11.52 10.31 -25.08
N PRO A 31 11.35 11.64 -25.04
CA PRO A 31 11.38 12.44 -23.82
C PRO A 31 10.05 12.34 -23.04
N GLY A 32 9.53 11.13 -22.90
CA GLY A 32 8.52 10.81 -21.91
C GLY A 32 9.26 10.36 -20.66
N THR A 33 9.17 11.12 -19.56
CA THR A 33 9.52 10.66 -18.21
C THR A 33 9.24 9.17 -18.06
N ASN A 34 10.22 8.38 -17.62
CA ASN A 34 10.07 6.94 -17.34
C ASN A 34 8.74 6.74 -16.60
N SER A 35 7.74 6.20 -17.29
CA SER A 35 6.35 6.25 -16.83
C SER A 35 6.20 5.60 -15.46
N THR A 36 7.00 4.57 -15.18
CA THR A 36 7.11 3.89 -13.89
C THR A 36 7.55 4.81 -12.75
N GLU A 37 8.61 5.59 -12.93
CA GLU A 37 9.12 6.51 -11.90
C GLU A 37 8.06 7.56 -11.57
N TYR A 38 7.42 8.12 -12.60
CA TYR A 38 6.33 9.07 -12.42
C TYR A 38 5.16 8.48 -11.62
N TYR A 39 4.68 7.27 -11.96
CA TYR A 39 3.57 6.64 -11.23
C TYR A 39 3.94 6.32 -9.78
N LEU A 40 5.18 5.93 -9.56
CA LEU A 40 5.70 5.61 -8.24
C LEU A 40 5.80 6.87 -7.36
N GLU A 41 6.32 7.97 -7.89
CA GLU A 41 6.32 9.26 -7.21
C GLU A 41 4.90 9.73 -6.88
N LYS A 42 3.97 9.63 -7.83
CA LYS A 42 2.56 9.98 -7.58
C LYS A 42 1.92 9.11 -6.51
N THR A 43 2.36 7.87 -6.38
CA THR A 43 1.87 6.96 -5.35
C THR A 43 2.43 7.32 -3.99
N PHE A 44 3.73 7.63 -3.90
CA PHE A 44 4.32 8.10 -2.66
C PHE A 44 3.69 9.42 -2.19
N ASP A 45 3.42 10.35 -3.10
CA ASP A 45 2.69 11.59 -2.81
C ASP A 45 1.24 11.32 -2.35
N GLY A 46 0.55 10.37 -2.99
CA GLY A 46 -0.79 9.94 -2.58
C GLY A 46 -0.82 9.33 -1.18
N LEU A 47 0.09 8.38 -0.91
CA LEU A 47 0.22 7.74 0.40
C LEU A 47 0.60 8.73 1.48
N ASP A 48 1.51 9.65 1.18
CA ASP A 48 1.90 10.70 2.10
C ASP A 48 0.70 11.54 2.55
N LYS A 49 -0.10 12.04 1.60
CA LYS A 49 -1.30 12.83 1.89
C LYS A 49 -2.34 12.06 2.70
N VAL A 50 -2.57 10.80 2.33
CA VAL A 50 -3.53 9.93 3.03
C VAL A 50 -3.07 9.63 4.46
N LEU A 51 -1.80 9.29 4.66
CA LEU A 51 -1.25 9.02 5.99
C LEU A 51 -1.21 10.29 6.85
N GLN A 52 -0.88 11.46 6.28
CA GLN A 52 -0.96 12.73 7.01
C GLN A 52 -2.38 13.06 7.45
N PHE A 53 -3.38 12.83 6.59
CA PHE A 53 -4.78 12.97 6.96
C PHE A 53 -5.13 12.05 8.12
N PHE A 54 -4.75 10.77 8.05
CA PHE A 54 -5.01 9.80 9.10
C PHE A 54 -4.33 10.13 10.43
N LEU A 55 -3.07 10.58 10.41
CA LEU A 55 -2.38 11.01 11.63
C LEU A 55 -3.08 12.19 12.33
N ARG A 56 -3.75 13.07 11.58
CA ARG A 56 -4.53 14.17 12.17
C ARG A 56 -5.88 13.72 12.72
N GLU A 57 -6.58 12.85 12.00
CA GLU A 57 -7.96 12.47 12.30
C GLU A 57 -8.06 11.12 13.05
N TYR A 58 -6.96 10.59 13.58
CA TYR A 58 -6.84 9.21 14.10
C TYR A 58 -7.83 8.81 15.21
N ARG A 59 -8.55 9.76 15.81
CA ARG A 59 -9.58 9.52 16.82
C ARG A 59 -10.96 9.25 16.22
N ASP A 60 -11.18 9.71 15.00
CA ASP A 60 -12.46 9.65 14.28
C ASP A 60 -12.42 8.63 13.12
N VAL A 61 -11.31 7.91 12.98
CA VAL A 61 -11.15 6.84 12.00
C VAL A 61 -11.82 5.55 12.46
N ASN A 62 -12.31 4.78 11.49
CA ASN A 62 -12.82 3.43 11.73
C ASN A 62 -11.68 2.40 11.70
N LEU A 63 -12.04 1.14 11.91
CA LEU A 63 -11.08 0.04 11.97
C LEU A 63 -10.45 -0.30 10.63
N ASP A 64 -11.15 -0.09 9.52
CA ASP A 64 -10.61 -0.30 8.18
C ASP A 64 -9.37 0.56 7.95
N ALA A 65 -9.41 1.82 8.39
CA ALA A 65 -8.26 2.71 8.32
C ALA A 65 -7.02 2.12 9.04
N VAL A 66 -7.22 1.46 10.17
CA VAL A 66 -6.12 0.80 10.89
C VAL A 66 -5.66 -0.45 10.15
N ILE A 67 -6.59 -1.25 9.62
CA ILE A 67 -6.24 -2.44 8.83
C ILE A 67 -5.36 -2.09 7.63
N GLY A 68 -5.77 -1.15 6.78
CA GLY A 68 -4.95 -0.89 5.59
C GLY A 68 -3.70 -0.07 5.85
N THR A 69 -3.59 0.64 6.98
CA THR A 69 -2.31 1.23 7.38
C THR A 69 -1.36 0.14 7.89
N ARG A 70 -1.86 -0.93 8.52
CA ARG A 70 -1.07 -2.14 8.74
C ARG A 70 -0.65 -2.82 7.43
N ILE A 71 -1.52 -2.87 6.43
CA ILE A 71 -1.15 -3.39 5.10
C ILE A 71 -0.06 -2.53 4.46
N VAL A 72 -0.18 -1.20 4.52
CA VAL A 72 0.84 -0.26 3.99
C VAL A 72 2.17 -0.44 4.72
N GLU A 73 2.15 -0.48 6.05
CA GLU A 73 3.33 -0.72 6.88
C GLU A 73 4.03 -2.02 6.46
N ALA A 74 3.29 -3.11 6.41
CA ALA A 74 3.81 -4.42 6.10
C ALA A 74 4.35 -4.50 4.66
N SER A 75 3.60 -3.96 3.69
CA SER A 75 4.00 -3.94 2.28
C SER A 75 5.33 -3.18 2.08
N LEU A 76 5.47 -2.01 2.69
CA LEU A 76 6.72 -1.23 2.61
C LEU A 76 7.86 -1.89 3.40
N ASN A 77 7.56 -2.59 4.49
CA ASN A 77 8.55 -3.37 5.24
C ASN A 77 9.09 -4.54 4.40
N MET A 78 8.21 -5.30 3.75
CA MET A 78 8.56 -6.40 2.87
C MET A 78 9.34 -5.93 1.64
N LEU A 79 8.96 -4.80 1.05
CA LEU A 79 9.74 -4.20 -0.03
C LEU A 79 11.18 -3.90 0.39
N LEU A 80 11.38 -3.24 1.53
CA LEU A 80 12.73 -2.93 2.04
C LEU A 80 13.53 -4.21 2.28
N LEU A 81 12.89 -5.24 2.83
CA LEU A 81 13.52 -6.54 3.06
C LEU A 81 13.95 -7.21 1.73
N GLN A 82 13.09 -7.20 0.72
CA GLN A 82 13.40 -7.75 -0.61
C GLN A 82 14.54 -6.98 -1.30
N LEU A 83 14.49 -5.65 -1.27
CA LEU A 83 15.54 -4.80 -1.85
C LEU A 83 16.89 -5.01 -1.17
N ASN A 84 16.89 -5.19 0.16
CA ASN A 84 18.09 -5.50 0.92
C ASN A 84 18.63 -6.90 0.60
N THR A 85 17.77 -7.92 0.61
CA THR A 85 18.14 -9.32 0.33
C THR A 85 18.71 -9.49 -1.09
N SER A 86 18.17 -8.73 -2.05
CA SER A 86 18.62 -8.73 -3.44
C SER A 86 19.83 -7.81 -3.71
N ASN A 87 20.40 -7.16 -2.69
CA ASN A 87 21.47 -6.16 -2.81
C ASN A 87 21.16 -5.00 -3.79
N LEU A 88 19.88 -4.67 -3.95
CA LEU A 88 19.39 -3.58 -4.80
C LEU A 88 19.26 -2.26 -4.02
N LEU A 89 19.16 -2.32 -2.69
CA LEU A 89 18.93 -1.14 -1.86
C LEU A 89 20.00 -0.05 -2.05
N ALA A 90 21.27 -0.43 -2.21
CA ALA A 90 22.39 0.49 -2.42
C ALA A 90 22.41 1.13 -3.83
N GLN A 91 21.62 0.60 -4.77
CA GLN A 91 21.56 1.07 -6.15
C GLN A 91 20.44 2.10 -6.35
N LEU A 92 19.54 2.24 -5.37
CA LEU A 92 18.43 3.18 -5.42
C LEU A 92 18.84 4.56 -4.90
N PRO A 93 18.23 5.65 -5.40
CA PRO A 93 18.43 6.98 -4.85
C PRO A 93 18.10 7.05 -3.35
N HIS A 94 18.94 7.74 -2.57
CA HIS A 94 18.71 7.89 -1.12
C HIS A 94 17.35 8.50 -0.78
N SER A 95 16.88 9.46 -1.58
CA SER A 95 15.55 10.07 -1.42
C SER A 95 14.42 9.04 -1.54
N PHE A 96 14.58 8.06 -2.42
CA PHE A 96 13.61 7.02 -2.67
C PHE A 96 13.48 6.08 -1.47
N VAL A 97 14.63 5.57 -0.99
CA VAL A 97 14.69 4.70 0.19
C VAL A 97 14.18 5.45 1.44
N HIS A 98 14.56 6.72 1.59
CA HIS A 98 14.06 7.57 2.67
C HIS A 98 12.53 7.71 2.65
N ASN A 99 11.93 7.92 1.48
CA ASN A 99 10.48 8.02 1.34
C ASN A 99 9.75 6.73 1.73
N ILE A 100 10.27 5.56 1.32
CA ILE A 100 9.70 4.26 1.72
C ILE A 100 9.74 4.11 3.25
N ILE A 101 10.89 4.36 3.87
CA ILE A 101 11.07 4.25 5.33
C ILE A 101 10.12 5.20 6.06
N ARG A 102 10.02 6.46 5.59
CA ARG A 102 9.17 7.47 6.19
C ARG A 102 7.70 7.08 6.12
N LEU A 103 7.20 6.70 4.94
CA LEU A 103 5.81 6.26 4.76
C LEU A 103 5.48 5.03 5.60
N ARG A 104 6.38 4.04 5.67
CA ARG A 104 6.24 2.86 6.53
C ARG A 104 6.09 3.27 8.00
N ASN A 105 6.95 4.17 8.47
CA ASN A 105 6.91 4.62 9.87
C ASN A 105 5.65 5.43 10.19
N MET A 106 5.17 6.27 9.26
CA MET A 106 3.91 7.00 9.43
C MET A 106 2.70 6.07 9.51
N ALA A 107 2.67 5.03 8.66
CA ALA A 107 1.62 4.02 8.69
C ALA A 107 1.61 3.27 10.04
N ARG A 108 2.81 2.88 10.51
CA ARG A 108 2.99 2.28 11.83
C ARG A 108 2.48 3.16 12.97
N GLU A 109 2.93 4.41 12.99
CA GLU A 109 2.58 5.40 14.02
C GLU A 109 1.07 5.57 14.12
N PHE A 110 0.41 5.81 12.97
CA PHE A 110 -1.04 5.90 12.93
C PHE A 110 -1.72 4.63 13.46
N SER A 111 -1.31 3.45 12.99
CA SER A 111 -1.96 2.21 13.43
C SER A 111 -1.79 1.96 14.92
N GLU A 112 -0.65 2.35 15.51
CA GLU A 112 -0.37 2.24 16.94
C GLU A 112 -1.16 3.22 17.78
N ASP A 113 -1.28 4.45 17.31
CA ASP A 113 -2.02 5.49 18.02
C ASP A 113 -3.53 5.27 17.94
N ALA A 114 -4.05 4.82 16.79
CA ALA A 114 -5.49 4.58 16.58
C ALA A 114 -5.98 3.32 17.31
N THR A 115 -5.18 2.25 17.36
CA THR A 115 -5.60 0.95 17.92
C THR A 115 -6.19 1.04 19.34
N PRO A 116 -5.57 1.73 20.31
CA PRO A 116 -6.13 1.91 21.64
C PRO A 116 -7.46 2.67 21.67
N TYR A 117 -7.69 3.60 20.73
CA TYR A 117 -8.94 4.34 20.65
C TYR A 117 -10.06 3.45 20.15
N ILE A 118 -9.82 2.65 19.11
CA ILE A 118 -10.80 1.69 18.60
C ILE A 118 -11.15 0.66 19.66
N LYS A 119 -10.13 0.13 20.37
CA LYS A 119 -10.37 -0.82 21.47
C LYS A 119 -11.24 -0.24 22.58
N ARG A 120 -11.20 1.07 22.84
CA ARG A 120 -12.02 1.75 23.85
C ARG A 120 -13.41 2.14 23.33
N ASN A 121 -13.47 2.68 22.12
CA ASN A 121 -14.69 3.25 21.55
C ASN A 121 -15.59 2.17 20.94
N ASP A 122 -15.01 1.09 20.41
CA ASP A 122 -15.74 -0.04 19.83
C ASP A 122 -15.11 -1.39 20.25
N PRO A 123 -15.27 -1.78 21.54
CA PRO A 123 -14.64 -2.97 22.08
C PRO A 123 -15.21 -4.28 21.50
N GLU A 124 -16.47 -4.29 21.08
CA GLU A 124 -17.12 -5.46 20.46
C GLU A 124 -16.54 -5.71 19.06
N TYR A 125 -16.41 -4.66 18.26
CA TYR A 125 -15.81 -4.79 16.93
C TYR A 125 -14.33 -5.17 17.00
N TYR A 126 -13.57 -4.55 17.92
CA TYR A 126 -12.19 -4.93 18.17
C TYR A 126 -12.06 -6.39 18.63
N ARG A 127 -13.00 -6.95 19.40
CA ARG A 127 -12.93 -8.37 19.80
C ARG A 127 -13.05 -9.32 18.60
N ARG A 128 -13.82 -8.94 17.58
CA ARG A 128 -14.05 -9.80 16.40
C ARG A 128 -12.86 -9.85 15.46
N ILE A 129 -12.20 -8.71 15.25
CA ILE A 129 -11.18 -8.58 14.19
C ILE A 129 -9.85 -8.00 14.70
N GLY A 130 -9.70 -7.81 16.02
CA GLY A 130 -8.52 -7.24 16.65
C GLY A 130 -7.24 -8.02 16.38
N GLU A 131 -7.34 -9.34 16.25
CA GLU A 131 -6.23 -10.21 15.87
C GLU A 131 -5.75 -9.93 14.44
N THR A 132 -6.65 -9.52 13.54
CA THR A 132 -6.31 -9.14 12.16
C THR A 132 -5.46 -7.86 12.11
N ILE A 133 -5.49 -7.04 13.15
CA ILE A 133 -4.73 -5.79 13.26
C ILE A 133 -3.36 -6.00 13.91
N ALA A 134 -3.03 -7.24 14.29
CA ALA A 134 -1.75 -7.56 14.91
C ALA A 134 -0.60 -7.22 13.97
N ARG A 135 0.49 -6.69 14.53
CA ARG A 135 1.73 -6.46 13.78
C ARG A 135 2.20 -7.77 13.15
N GLY A 136 2.70 -7.69 11.92
CA GLY A 136 3.31 -8.82 11.21
C GLY A 136 2.34 -9.73 10.47
N LEU A 137 1.02 -9.64 10.70
CA LEU A 137 0.06 -10.50 9.99
C LEU A 137 0.11 -10.28 8.46
N PHE A 138 0.33 -9.04 8.05
CA PHE A 138 0.40 -8.63 6.65
C PHE A 138 1.82 -8.65 6.07
N ASP A 139 2.83 -9.12 6.82
CA ASP A 139 4.22 -9.24 6.36
C ASP A 139 4.36 -10.42 5.38
N LEU A 140 3.63 -10.33 4.28
CA LEU A 140 3.44 -11.38 3.30
C LEU A 140 4.42 -11.14 2.15
N ASN A 141 5.31 -12.10 1.95
CA ASN A 141 6.28 -12.06 0.88
C ASN A 141 5.63 -12.56 -0.41
N TYR A 142 5.15 -11.65 -1.24
CA TYR A 142 4.58 -11.96 -2.55
C TYR A 142 5.60 -11.72 -3.66
N ASP A 143 5.54 -12.58 -4.68
CA ASP A 143 6.30 -12.40 -5.91
C ASP A 143 5.82 -11.15 -6.65
N SER A 144 6.75 -10.38 -7.21
CA SER A 144 6.44 -9.29 -8.12
C SER A 144 5.73 -9.83 -9.36
N ARG A 145 4.62 -9.21 -9.77
CA ARG A 145 3.95 -9.48 -11.04
C ARG A 145 4.29 -8.38 -12.03
N ASP A 146 4.22 -8.60 -13.34
CA ASP A 146 4.33 -7.48 -14.27
C ASP A 146 3.00 -6.70 -14.34
N VAL A 147 3.07 -5.37 -14.34
CA VAL A 147 1.88 -4.54 -14.66
C VAL A 147 1.59 -4.65 -16.15
N VAL A 148 0.85 -5.68 -16.56
CA VAL A 148 0.38 -5.81 -17.94
C VAL A 148 -0.71 -4.76 -18.19
N THR A 149 -0.31 -3.60 -18.70
CA THR A 149 -1.18 -2.43 -18.98
C THR A 149 -2.31 -2.73 -19.97
N THR A 150 -2.23 -3.80 -20.75
CA THR A 150 -3.30 -4.20 -21.69
C THR A 150 -4.47 -4.92 -21.00
N GLN A 151 -4.27 -5.48 -19.80
CA GLN A 151 -5.31 -6.18 -19.03
C GLN A 151 -5.76 -5.38 -17.81
N ASN A 152 -4.87 -4.55 -17.26
CA ASN A 152 -5.20 -3.69 -16.13
C ASN A 152 -5.90 -2.42 -16.63
N LYS A 153 -7.23 -2.38 -16.52
CA LYS A 153 -8.00 -1.15 -16.74
C LYS A 153 -7.51 -0.09 -15.76
N LEU A 154 -6.67 0.83 -16.24
CA LEU A 154 -6.42 2.08 -15.52
C LEU A 154 -7.75 2.84 -15.46
N TRP A 155 -8.31 2.92 -14.25
CA TRP A 155 -9.60 3.56 -14.03
C TRP A 155 -9.52 5.04 -14.41
N LYS A 156 -10.43 5.48 -15.28
CA LYS A 156 -10.59 6.91 -15.55
C LYS A 156 -11.06 7.58 -14.26
N LYS A 157 -10.49 8.76 -13.95
CA LYS A 157 -10.91 9.58 -12.82
C LYS A 157 -12.44 9.79 -12.89
N SER A 158 -13.13 9.33 -11.87
CA SER A 158 -14.58 9.37 -11.71
C SER A 158 -14.90 10.07 -10.39
N PHE A 159 -16.01 10.81 -10.35
CA PHE A 159 -16.55 11.37 -9.10
C PHE A 159 -17.43 10.36 -8.34
N ASN A 160 -17.82 9.27 -9.00
CA ASN A 160 -18.55 8.18 -8.38
C ASN A 160 -17.58 7.20 -7.73
N GLU A 161 -18.08 6.48 -6.71
CA GLU A 161 -17.38 5.39 -6.04
C GLU A 161 -16.92 4.36 -7.09
N ILE A 162 -15.60 4.20 -7.21
CA ILE A 162 -14.97 3.40 -8.28
C ILE A 162 -14.97 1.91 -7.93
N MET A 163 -15.09 1.59 -6.65
CA MET A 163 -15.00 0.25 -6.10
C MET A 163 -16.04 0.12 -5.00
N SER A 164 -16.92 -0.86 -5.11
CA SER A 164 -17.93 -1.14 -4.09
C SER A 164 -17.29 -1.82 -2.89
N GLU A 165 -18.01 -1.84 -1.75
CA GLU A 165 -17.60 -2.61 -0.58
C GLU A 165 -17.41 -4.09 -0.91
N ALA A 166 -18.30 -4.66 -1.74
CA ALA A 166 -18.20 -6.06 -2.16
C ALA A 166 -16.91 -6.35 -2.96
N ASP A 167 -16.47 -5.41 -3.79
CA ASP A 167 -15.21 -5.54 -4.53
C ASP A 167 -13.99 -5.48 -3.58
N SER A 168 -14.08 -4.63 -2.53
CA SER A 168 -13.08 -4.54 -1.46
C SER A 168 -12.93 -5.88 -0.72
N ASP A 169 -14.07 -6.44 -0.29
CA ASP A 169 -14.13 -7.70 0.45
C ASP A 169 -13.63 -8.87 -0.40
N SER A 170 -13.98 -8.90 -1.69
CA SER A 170 -13.46 -9.89 -2.64
C SER A 170 -11.94 -9.82 -2.75
N CYS A 171 -11.38 -8.60 -2.86
CA CYS A 171 -9.93 -8.40 -2.94
C CYS A 171 -9.21 -8.86 -1.66
N LEU A 172 -9.75 -8.52 -0.49
CA LEU A 172 -9.21 -9.00 0.78
C LEU A 172 -9.34 -10.53 0.90
N GLY A 173 -10.45 -11.11 0.45
CA GLY A 173 -10.65 -12.56 0.40
C GLY A 173 -9.57 -13.28 -0.40
N GLU A 174 -9.21 -12.75 -1.58
CA GLU A 174 -8.11 -13.27 -2.39
C GLU A 174 -6.76 -13.23 -1.66
N ILE A 175 -6.46 -12.12 -0.98
CA ILE A 175 -5.21 -11.93 -0.21
C ILE A 175 -5.09 -12.98 0.90
N PHE A 176 -6.19 -13.30 1.57
CA PHE A 176 -6.22 -14.26 2.67
C PHE A 176 -6.52 -15.70 2.25
N GLY A 177 -6.67 -15.98 0.95
CA GLY A 177 -7.01 -17.30 0.43
C GLY A 177 -8.43 -17.77 0.78
N ALA A 178 -9.28 -16.87 1.27
CA ALA A 178 -10.70 -17.13 1.44
C ALA A 178 -11.37 -17.04 0.06
N ARG A 179 -11.79 -18.18 -0.49
CA ARG A 179 -12.55 -18.19 -1.75
C ARG A 179 -13.82 -17.34 -1.55
N SER A 180 -13.94 -16.29 -2.35
CA SER A 180 -15.18 -15.55 -2.56
C SER A 180 -16.30 -16.56 -2.86
N VAL A 181 -17.30 -16.66 -1.98
CA VAL A 181 -18.52 -17.44 -2.21
C VAL A 181 -19.51 -16.60 -2.98
#